data_AF-A0A077ZLY1-F1
#
_entry.id   AF-A0A077ZLY1-F1
#
_cell.length_a   1.000
_cell.length_b   1.000
_cell.length_c   1.000
_cell.angle_alpha   90.00
_cell.angle_beta   90.00
_cell.angle_gamma   90.00
#
_symmetry.space_group_name_H-M   'P 1'
#
loop_
_entity.id
_entity.type
_entity.pdbx_description
1 polymer ?
#
loop_
_entity_poly.entity_id
_entity_poly.type
_entity_poly.pdbx_seq_one_letter_code
_entity_poly.pdbx_strand_id
1 'polypeptide(L)'
;MVEKSTGKKPIIYSGAVFYHTNLAGYFNEYPWWVAHYYQRRPDNDGMAWRFWQHSDRGQVDGINGPVDFNVFNGTVEELQAFVDGIKETP
;
A
#
# COMPACT_ATOMS: atom_id res chain seq x y z
N MET A 1 -10.58 -9.18 -15.08
CA MET A 1 -9.45 -8.65 -14.29
C MET A 1 -9.83 -7.28 -13.76
N VAL A 2 -9.44 -6.96 -12.52
CA VAL A 2 -9.86 -5.73 -11.80
C VAL A 2 -9.59 -4.47 -12.61
N GLU A 3 -8.39 -4.35 -13.20
CA GLU A 3 -8.04 -3.18 -14.02
C GLU A 3 -8.92 -3.06 -15.26
N LYS A 4 -9.23 -4.18 -15.94
CA LYS A 4 -10.14 -4.19 -17.09
C LYS A 4 -11.56 -3.75 -16.71
N SER A 5 -12.04 -4.10 -15.51
CA SER A 5 -13.40 -3.78 -15.07
C SER A 5 -13.54 -2.39 -14.47
N THR A 6 -12.46 -1.82 -13.95
CA THR A 6 -12.48 -0.54 -13.22
C THR A 6 -11.76 0.60 -13.95
N GLY A 7 -10.93 0.28 -14.94
CA GLY A 7 -9.99 1.23 -15.54
C GLY A 7 -8.83 1.61 -14.64
N LYS A 8 -8.67 0.98 -13.45
CA LYS A 8 -7.70 1.39 -12.42
C LYS A 8 -6.64 0.34 -12.17
N LYS A 9 -5.39 0.78 -12.06
CA LYS A 9 -4.27 -0.05 -11.58
C LYS A 9 -4.52 -0.44 -10.11
N PRO A 10 -4.73 -1.73 -9.79
CA PRO A 10 -4.89 -2.21 -8.43
C PRO A 10 -3.64 -1.95 -7.58
N ILE A 11 -3.86 -1.76 -6.28
CA ILE A 11 -2.79 -1.74 -5.29
C ILE A 11 -2.49 -3.19 -4.91
N ILE A 12 -1.21 -3.55 -4.93
CA ILE A 12 -0.76 -4.85 -4.43
C ILE A 12 -0.42 -4.68 -2.95
N TYR A 13 -1.12 -5.43 -2.09
CA TYR A 13 -0.79 -5.50 -0.66
C TYR A 13 -0.06 -6.82 -0.36
N SER A 14 1.06 -6.75 0.35
CA SER A 14 1.80 -7.96 0.77
C SER A 14 2.80 -7.66 1.87
N GLY A 15 3.13 -8.68 2.66
CA GLY A 15 4.35 -8.66 3.48
C GLY A 15 5.60 -8.55 2.61
N ALA A 16 6.63 -7.82 3.08
CA ALA A 16 7.89 -7.64 2.35
C ALA A 16 8.48 -9.00 1.89
N VAL A 17 8.71 -9.92 2.83
CA VAL A 17 9.26 -11.26 2.54
C VAL A 17 8.42 -12.03 1.52
N PHE A 18 7.09 -11.97 1.63
CA PHE A 18 6.19 -12.66 0.70
C PHE A 18 6.32 -12.09 -0.71
N TYR A 19 6.40 -10.76 -0.84
CA TYR A 19 6.58 -10.10 -2.13
C TYR A 19 7.88 -10.55 -2.78
N HIS A 20 8.99 -10.47 -2.07
CA HIS A 20 10.31 -10.86 -2.60
C HIS A 20 10.37 -12.32 -3.01
N THR A 21 9.71 -13.20 -2.26
CA THR A 21 9.77 -14.65 -2.50
C THR A 21 8.86 -15.09 -3.65
N ASN A 22 7.70 -14.44 -3.85
CA ASN A 22 6.64 -14.97 -4.72
C ASN A 22 6.17 -14.01 -5.82
N LEU A 23 6.33 -12.70 -5.64
CA LEU A 23 5.73 -11.68 -6.51
C LEU A 23 6.77 -10.82 -7.24
N ALA A 24 8.04 -10.89 -6.85
CA ALA A 24 9.12 -10.14 -7.46
C ALA A 24 9.16 -10.35 -8.98
N GLY A 25 9.14 -9.25 -9.73
CA GLY A 25 9.16 -9.25 -11.20
C GLY A 25 7.79 -9.31 -11.88
N TYR A 26 6.70 -9.63 -11.17
CA TYR A 26 5.36 -9.73 -11.77
C TYR A 26 4.57 -8.42 -11.74
N PHE A 27 4.71 -7.63 -10.67
CA PHE A 27 3.84 -6.47 -10.40
C PHE A 27 4.60 -5.16 -10.20
N ASN A 28 5.82 -5.05 -10.75
CA ASN A 28 6.69 -3.88 -10.54
C ASN A 28 6.08 -2.55 -11.04
N GLU A 29 5.08 -2.60 -11.93
CA GLU A 29 4.37 -1.43 -12.47
C GLU A 29 3.11 -1.04 -11.67
N TYR A 30 2.78 -1.78 -10.62
CA TYR A 30 1.60 -1.58 -9.78
C TYR A 30 2.00 -0.89 -8.47
N PRO A 31 1.16 0.01 -7.93
CA PRO A 31 1.42 0.61 -6.64
C PRO A 31 1.48 -0.47 -5.55
N TRP A 32 2.54 -0.44 -4.74
CA TRP A 32 2.76 -1.41 -3.67
C TRP A 32 2.40 -0.83 -2.30
N TRP A 33 1.59 -1.57 -1.55
CA TRP A 33 1.32 -1.40 -0.13
C TRP A 33 2.06 -2.48 0.65
N VAL A 34 3.20 -2.11 1.21
CA VAL A 34 4.08 -3.03 1.92
C VAL A 34 3.65 -3.18 3.38
N ALA A 35 3.48 -4.42 3.83
CA ALA A 35 3.37 -4.75 5.24
C ALA A 35 4.76 -5.12 5.79
N HIS A 36 5.26 -4.29 6.71
CA HIS A 36 6.52 -4.55 7.40
C HIS A 36 6.52 -3.91 8.77
N TYR A 37 6.12 -4.68 9.78
CA TYR A 37 5.77 -4.14 11.09
C TYR A 37 7.00 -3.89 11.96
N TYR A 38 6.91 -2.87 12.82
CA TYR A 38 7.88 -2.60 13.89
C TYR A 38 9.30 -2.28 13.42
N GLN A 39 9.44 -1.81 12.18
CA GLN A 39 10.71 -1.40 11.61
C GLN A 39 10.79 0.13 11.47
N ARG A 40 12.01 0.66 11.39
CA ARG A 40 12.23 2.10 11.13
C ARG A 40 11.88 2.52 9.71
N ARG A 41 11.90 1.58 8.77
CA ARG A 41 11.58 1.75 7.36
C ARG A 41 11.01 0.43 6.81
N PRO A 42 10.14 0.47 5.80
CA PRO A 42 9.73 -0.76 5.13
C PRO A 42 10.93 -1.38 4.41
N ASP A 43 10.96 -2.71 4.36
CA ASP A 43 11.84 -3.43 3.46
C ASP A 43 11.14 -3.49 2.11
N ASN A 44 11.77 -2.85 1.14
CA ASN A 44 11.20 -2.66 -0.18
C ASN A 44 12.12 -3.09 -1.31
N ASP A 45 13.31 -3.62 -1.01
CA ASP A 45 14.33 -4.03 -1.99
C ASP A 45 14.57 -2.98 -3.10
N GLY A 46 14.54 -1.69 -2.72
CA GLY A 46 14.69 -0.56 -3.64
C GLY A 46 13.47 -0.23 -4.52
N MET A 47 12.40 -1.03 -4.47
CA MET A 47 11.15 -0.75 -5.18
C MET A 47 10.37 0.40 -4.56
N ALA A 48 9.73 1.22 -5.39
CA ALA A 48 8.84 2.27 -4.89
C ALA A 48 7.61 1.65 -4.21
N TRP A 49 7.33 2.07 -2.97
CA TRP A 49 6.08 1.76 -2.26
C TRP A 49 5.25 3.04 -2.11
N ARG A 50 3.93 2.89 -2.05
CA ARG A 50 2.96 3.99 -1.88
C ARG A 50 2.34 4.03 -0.50
N PHE A 51 2.08 2.87 0.08
CA PHE A 51 1.60 2.73 1.45
C PHE A 51 2.49 1.77 2.22
N TRP A 52 2.67 2.03 3.51
CA TRP A 52 3.37 1.14 4.41
C TRP A 52 2.50 0.87 5.63
N GLN A 53 2.11 -0.39 5.79
CA GLN A 53 1.53 -0.87 7.05
C GLN A 53 2.67 -1.17 8.02
N HIS A 54 2.78 -0.34 9.05
CA HIS A 54 3.92 -0.35 9.97
C HIS A 54 3.59 -0.94 11.34
N SER A 55 2.32 -1.19 11.63
CA SER A 55 1.85 -1.80 12.87
C SER A 55 0.49 -2.47 12.66
N ASP A 56 0.29 -3.63 13.28
CA ASP A 56 -1.00 -4.33 13.48
C ASP A 56 -1.54 -4.15 14.92
N ARG A 57 -0.91 -3.27 15.71
CA ARG A 57 -1.21 -3.03 17.13
C ARG A 57 -1.49 -1.58 17.47
N GLY A 58 -1.92 -0.80 16.48
CA GLY A 58 -2.34 0.58 16.69
C GLY A 58 -3.58 0.68 17.59
N GLN A 59 -3.78 1.86 18.17
CA GLN A 59 -4.97 2.21 18.96
C GLN A 59 -5.46 3.58 18.49
N VAL A 60 -6.74 3.65 18.12
CA VAL A 60 -7.39 4.88 17.62
C VAL A 60 -8.73 5.03 18.31
N ASP A 61 -9.03 6.23 18.77
CA ASP A 61 -10.33 6.56 19.33
C ASP A 61 -11.45 6.22 18.34
N GLY A 62 -12.44 5.45 18.80
CA GLY A 62 -13.54 4.95 17.97
C GLY A 62 -13.37 3.52 17.46
N ILE A 63 -12.21 2.88 17.66
CA ILE A 63 -11.99 1.46 17.32
C ILE A 63 -11.71 0.66 18.59
N ASN A 64 -12.56 -0.34 18.87
CA ASN A 64 -12.37 -1.27 19.97
C ASN A 64 -11.40 -2.38 19.56
N GLY A 65 -10.16 -2.33 20.07
CA GLY A 65 -9.13 -3.35 19.85
C GLY A 65 -7.95 -2.86 18.99
N PRO A 66 -6.95 -3.73 18.76
CA PRO A 66 -5.81 -3.42 17.89
C PRO A 66 -6.25 -3.11 16.45
N VAL A 67 -5.64 -2.09 15.83
CA VAL A 67 -5.90 -1.71 14.43
C VAL A 67 -4.62 -1.48 13.64
N ASP A 68 -4.68 -1.74 12.34
CA ASP A 68 -3.57 -1.53 11.42
C ASP A 68 -3.28 -0.03 11.22
N PHE A 69 -2.03 0.37 11.42
CA PHE A 69 -1.56 1.71 11.13
C PHE A 69 -0.75 1.74 9.84
N ASN A 70 -1.03 2.76 9.04
CA ASN A 70 -0.46 2.95 7.73
C ASN A 70 0.04 4.36 7.53
N VAL A 71 1.10 4.51 6.75
CA VAL A 71 1.56 5.80 6.23
C VAL A 71 1.56 5.78 4.72
N PHE A 72 1.23 6.92 4.11
CA PHE A 72 1.38 7.15 2.68
C PHE A 72 2.74 7.80 2.41
N ASN A 73 3.40 7.37 1.33
CA ASN A 73 4.67 7.95 0.89
C ASN A 73 4.41 9.20 0.06
N GLY A 74 4.07 10.31 0.72
CA GLY A 74 3.80 11.60 0.08
C GLY A 74 2.99 12.55 0.96
N THR A 75 2.60 13.68 0.37
CA THR A 75 1.75 14.70 1.02
C THR A 75 0.26 14.34 0.93
N VAL A 76 -0.58 15.12 1.62
CA VAL A 76 -2.05 14.99 1.55
C VAL A 76 -2.54 15.31 0.13
N GLU A 77 -1.95 16.29 -0.55
CA GLU A 77 -2.26 16.64 -1.94
C GLU A 77 -1.92 15.51 -2.90
N GLU A 78 -0.77 14.84 -2.69
CA GLU A 78 -0.37 13.67 -3.49
C GLU A 78 -1.28 12.47 -3.24
N LEU A 79 -1.73 12.28 -1.99
CA LEU A 79 -2.73 11.26 -1.65
C LEU A 79 -4.07 11.55 -2.33
N GLN A 80 -4.52 12.80 -2.29
CA GLN A 80 -5.76 13.23 -2.96
C GLN A 80 -5.66 13.01 -4.47
N ALA A 81 -4.56 13.42 -5.10
CA ALA A 81 -4.31 13.19 -6.52
C ALA A 81 -4.27 11.69 -6.88
N PHE A 82 -3.70 10.85 -6.01
CA PHE A 82 -3.72 9.39 -6.18
C PHE A 82 -5.15 8.84 -6.15
N VAL A 83 -5.99 9.31 -5.23
CA VAL A 83 -7.41 8.93 -5.15
C VAL A 83 -8.20 9.42 -6.37
N ASP A 84 -7.91 10.63 -6.87
CA ASP A 84 -8.62 11.18 -8.03
C ASP A 84 -8.21 10.47 -9.33
N GLY A 85 -6.94 10.09 -9.45
CA GLY A 85 -6.49 9.16 -10.50
C GLY A 85 -7.21 7.81 -10.44
N ILE A 86 -7.69 7.39 -9.26
CA ILE A 86 -8.56 6.22 -9.05
C ILE A 86 -10.04 6.51 -9.38
N LYS A 87 -10.47 7.75 -9.56
CA LYS A 87 -11.87 8.13 -9.86
C LYS A 87 -12.17 8.47 -11.32
N GLU A 88 -11.15 8.77 -12.13
CA GLU A 88 -11.24 8.98 -13.59
C GLU A 88 -11.72 7.73 -14.39
N THR A 89 -13.01 7.38 -14.35
CA THR A 89 -13.71 6.57 -15.37
C THR A 89 -15.21 6.91 -15.30
N PRO A 90 -15.86 7.32 -16.41
CA PRO A 90 -17.32 7.44 -16.49
C PRO A 90 -18.05 6.12 -16.25
#